data_AF-A0A7H0H6I0-F1
#
_entry.id   AF-A0A7H0H6I0-F1
#
_cell.length_a   1.000
_cell.length_b   1.000
_cell.length_c   1.000
_cell.angle_alpha   90.00
_cell.angle_beta   90.00
_cell.angle_gamma   90.00
#
_symmetry.space_group_name_H-M   'P 1'
#
loop_
_entity.id
_entity.type
_entity.pdbx_description
1 polymer ?
#
loop_
_entity_poly.entity_id
_entity_poly.type
_entity_poly.pdbx_seq_one_letter_code
_entity_poly.pdbx_strand_id
1 'polypeptide(L)'
;MIHQLQPGANIAVGGRAIRWVGNESGVARQDEWASVAITDAGDGGAISPVQQGHFSADLGSDQQLVDAVRSGGADRLHWWPTESDMRITAGWFAHPDDVPKAPLTLLRHYEQTYGRNSVMLVNVPPTVSGQFSADVVASVEGFAAERRKAFTLDHALGRDAIVEGSVVATMTNGNLRKGHSFTADEHPWIELDLGEPRQISRVGLSEEILGAGQTVRLFIVECDEGDGWREVARGGTIGAHRIVTLDEPVTAQRWRVRVTSSRGSYTIAAIHLWEQLASDPGKAREVHIDGSVSHAGDGSVERPIASMEQLRDVELATGAVLRFRSGTDTPDADVVLWGYGTPDQPIRVESWGQGAAPTVGGRSLEERFASKREHGWTVA
;
A
#
# COMPACT_ATOMS: atom_id res chain seq x y z
N MET A 1 28.91 -6.60 10.62
CA MET A 1 28.29 -6.63 11.96
C MET A 1 26.77 -6.66 11.91
N ILE A 2 26.07 -5.64 11.37
CA ILE A 2 24.58 -5.60 11.38
C ILE A 2 23.98 -6.89 10.79
N HIS A 3 24.37 -7.28 9.58
CA HIS A 3 23.88 -8.52 8.94
C HIS A 3 24.24 -9.82 9.70
N GLN A 4 25.32 -9.84 10.48
CA GLN A 4 25.67 -11.03 11.27
C GLN A 4 24.74 -11.20 12.48
N LEU A 5 24.26 -10.10 13.05
CA LEU A 5 23.40 -10.10 14.24
C LEU A 5 21.91 -10.09 13.90
N GLN A 6 21.53 -9.42 12.82
CA GLN A 6 20.16 -9.23 12.36
C GLN A 6 20.11 -9.31 10.83
N PRO A 7 20.18 -10.53 10.25
CA PRO A 7 20.29 -10.71 8.80
C PRO A 7 19.11 -10.14 8.01
N GLY A 8 17.92 -10.06 8.62
CA GLY A 8 16.71 -9.47 8.00
C GLY A 8 16.54 -7.97 8.21
N ALA A 9 17.49 -7.27 8.85
CA ALA A 9 17.36 -5.83 9.09
C ALA A 9 17.56 -5.03 7.79
N ASN A 10 16.62 -4.12 7.53
CA ASN A 10 16.78 -3.10 6.50
C ASN A 10 17.69 -1.98 7.02
N ILE A 11 18.79 -1.69 6.30
CA ILE A 11 19.70 -0.59 6.63
C ILE A 11 19.37 0.60 5.73
N ALA A 12 18.92 1.69 6.36
CA ALA A 12 18.47 2.91 5.69
C ALA A 12 19.56 4.00 5.58
N VAL A 13 19.28 5.03 4.80
CA VAL A 13 20.09 6.24 4.55
C VAL A 13 21.43 5.94 3.88
N GLY A 14 22.43 5.47 4.63
CA GLY A 14 23.75 5.09 4.12
C GLY A 14 23.89 3.59 3.83
N GLY A 15 22.85 2.81 4.14
CA GLY A 15 22.77 1.38 3.87
C GLY A 15 22.33 1.05 2.44
N ARG A 16 22.30 -0.25 2.12
CA ARG A 16 21.98 -0.77 0.78
C ARG A 16 20.51 -1.15 0.59
N ALA A 17 19.67 -1.03 1.62
CA ALA A 17 18.28 -1.48 1.58
C ALA A 17 17.29 -0.35 1.29
N ILE A 18 17.45 0.79 1.97
CA ILE A 18 16.50 1.92 1.88
C ILE A 18 17.27 3.22 1.70
N ARG A 19 16.86 4.04 0.73
CA ARG A 19 17.48 5.32 0.42
C ARG A 19 16.70 6.45 1.10
N TRP A 20 17.41 7.46 1.61
CA TRP A 20 16.76 8.70 2.00
C TRP A 20 16.16 9.41 0.78
N VAL A 21 14.92 9.89 0.90
CA VAL A 21 14.23 10.55 -0.23
C VAL A 21 14.97 11.80 -0.72
N GLY A 22 15.68 12.50 0.17
CA GLY A 22 16.46 13.69 -0.12
C GLY A 22 15.98 14.99 0.52
N ASN A 23 14.90 14.93 1.31
CA ASN A 23 14.36 16.05 2.08
C ASN A 23 13.72 15.53 3.37
N GLU A 24 13.59 16.39 4.38
CA GLU A 24 12.92 16.06 5.65
C GLU A 24 11.48 16.64 5.72
N SER A 25 10.92 16.98 4.56
CA SER A 25 9.56 17.50 4.44
C SER A 25 8.54 16.37 4.25
N GLY A 26 8.97 15.11 4.16
CA GLY A 26 8.08 13.97 3.93
C GLY A 26 7.41 14.03 2.56
N VAL A 27 8.16 14.30 1.50
CA VAL A 27 7.63 14.38 0.13
C VAL A 27 8.51 13.57 -0.82
N ALA A 28 7.92 12.58 -1.48
CA ALA A 28 8.57 11.83 -2.55
C ALA A 28 8.43 12.52 -3.91
N ARG A 29 9.32 12.15 -4.84
CA ARG A 29 9.25 12.61 -6.23
C ARG A 29 7.90 12.23 -6.84
N GLN A 30 7.46 13.01 -7.83
CA GLN A 30 6.25 12.67 -8.59
C GLN A 30 6.40 11.30 -9.26
N ASP A 31 7.60 10.98 -9.73
CA ASP A 31 7.97 9.67 -10.26
C ASP A 31 9.16 9.12 -9.47
N GLU A 32 8.88 8.26 -8.49
CA GLU A 32 9.89 7.72 -7.59
C GLU A 32 10.27 6.29 -8.02
N TRP A 33 11.43 6.20 -8.65
CA TRP A 33 12.03 4.93 -9.03
C TRP A 33 12.78 4.31 -7.85
N ALA A 34 12.52 3.03 -7.60
CA ALA A 34 13.37 2.21 -6.73
C ALA A 34 14.70 1.89 -7.43
N SER A 35 14.69 1.63 -8.74
CA SER A 35 15.91 1.41 -9.53
C SER A 35 16.63 2.73 -9.83
N VAL A 36 17.80 2.94 -9.21
CA VAL A 36 18.59 4.17 -9.36
C VAL A 36 20.04 3.88 -9.73
N ALA A 37 20.65 4.77 -10.51
CA ALA A 37 22.09 4.74 -10.77
C ALA A 37 22.85 5.18 -9.52
N ILE A 38 23.88 4.41 -9.14
CA ILE A 38 24.69 4.67 -7.95
C ILE A 38 26.19 4.65 -8.25
N THR A 39 26.94 5.17 -7.28
CA THR A 39 28.35 4.84 -7.04
C THR A 39 28.44 3.91 -5.83
N ASP A 40 29.32 2.91 -5.88
CA ASP A 40 29.51 1.95 -4.80
C ASP A 40 30.96 1.93 -4.32
N ALA A 41 31.19 2.47 -3.11
CA ALA A 41 32.52 2.51 -2.49
C ALA A 41 33.04 1.13 -2.04
N GLY A 42 32.28 0.05 -2.23
CA GLY A 42 32.69 -1.32 -1.90
C GLY A 42 32.40 -1.71 -0.44
N ASP A 43 33.08 -2.76 0.03
CA ASP A 43 32.85 -3.32 1.37
C ASP A 43 33.16 -2.30 2.48
N GLY A 44 32.23 -2.16 3.43
CA GLY A 44 32.27 -1.13 4.47
C GLY A 44 31.98 0.31 3.99
N GLY A 45 31.89 0.55 2.69
CA GLY A 45 31.57 1.84 2.09
C GLY A 45 30.07 2.09 1.91
N ALA A 46 29.67 3.37 1.88
CA ALA A 46 28.32 3.78 1.53
C ALA A 46 28.11 3.73 0.01
N ILE A 47 26.88 3.45 -0.40
CA ILE A 47 26.43 3.69 -1.77
C ILE A 47 25.84 5.10 -1.87
N SER A 48 25.93 5.75 -3.02
CA SER A 48 25.39 7.10 -3.22
C SER A 48 24.68 7.22 -4.57
N PRO A 49 23.48 7.85 -4.62
CA PRO A 49 22.78 8.04 -5.88
C PRO A 49 23.54 9.05 -6.75
N VAL A 50 23.56 8.80 -8.06
CA VAL A 50 24.13 9.76 -9.02
C VAL A 50 23.08 10.84 -9.29
N GLN A 51 23.11 11.92 -8.53
CA GLN A 51 22.16 13.03 -8.66
C GLN A 51 22.80 14.37 -8.29
N GLN A 52 22.12 15.47 -8.63
CA GLN A 52 22.49 16.79 -8.15
C GLN A 52 21.89 17.07 -6.77
N GLY A 53 22.73 17.41 -5.80
CA GLY A 53 22.31 17.72 -4.43
C GLY A 53 21.67 16.52 -3.72
N HIS A 54 20.83 16.82 -2.74
CA HIS A 54 20.13 15.80 -1.95
C HIS A 54 18.80 15.37 -2.59
N PHE A 55 18.17 16.24 -3.37
CA PHE A 55 16.87 15.99 -4.00
C PHE A 55 16.85 16.47 -5.45
N SER A 56 17.05 15.56 -6.40
CA SER A 56 16.74 15.79 -7.81
C SER A 56 15.28 15.41 -8.08
N ALA A 57 14.50 16.26 -8.76
CA ALA A 57 13.14 15.90 -9.17
C ALA A 57 13.13 14.73 -10.18
N ASP A 58 14.19 14.63 -10.99
CA ASP A 58 14.42 13.55 -11.93
C ASP A 58 15.54 12.64 -11.38
N LEU A 59 15.14 11.54 -10.74
CA LEU A 59 16.06 10.50 -10.28
C LEU A 59 15.54 9.15 -10.75
N GLY A 60 16.38 8.42 -11.45
CA GLY A 60 16.06 7.09 -11.94
C GLY A 60 15.22 7.08 -13.20
N SER A 61 14.91 8.22 -13.85
CA SER A 61 14.35 8.20 -15.21
C SER A 61 15.35 7.63 -16.21
N ASP A 62 14.88 7.18 -17.37
CA ASP A 62 15.75 6.57 -18.38
C ASP A 62 16.85 7.52 -18.86
N GLN A 63 16.51 8.79 -19.10
CA GLN A 63 17.47 9.78 -19.57
C GLN A 63 18.52 10.05 -18.49
N GLN A 64 18.09 10.20 -17.23
CA GLN A 64 19.00 10.39 -16.10
C GLN A 64 19.92 9.17 -15.91
N LEU A 65 19.42 7.94 -16.06
CA LEU A 65 20.24 6.73 -15.99
C LEU A 65 21.27 6.68 -17.12
N VAL A 66 20.86 7.01 -18.35
CA VAL A 66 21.76 7.05 -19.52
C VAL A 66 22.86 8.09 -19.32
N ASP A 67 22.52 9.28 -18.83
CA ASP A 67 23.48 10.37 -18.61
C ASP A 67 24.45 10.04 -17.47
N ALA A 68 23.96 9.40 -16.40
CA ALA A 68 24.80 8.93 -15.30
C ALA A 68 25.85 7.91 -15.77
N VAL A 69 25.48 6.99 -16.67
CA VAL A 69 26.40 6.02 -17.26
C VAL A 69 27.36 6.68 -18.25
N ARG A 70 26.86 7.53 -19.16
CA ARG A 70 27.69 8.18 -20.20
C ARG A 70 28.74 9.13 -19.63
N SER A 71 28.41 9.79 -18.52
CA SER A 71 29.37 10.65 -17.80
C SER A 71 30.42 9.87 -17.02
N GLY A 72 30.27 8.55 -16.87
CA GLY A 72 31.08 7.75 -15.97
C GLY A 72 30.78 7.98 -14.48
N GLY A 73 29.67 8.66 -14.18
CA GLY A 73 29.26 8.97 -12.81
C GLY A 73 28.61 7.79 -12.09
N ALA A 74 28.11 6.78 -12.82
CA ALA A 74 27.54 5.57 -12.26
C ALA A 74 28.40 4.34 -12.57
N ASP A 75 28.57 3.45 -11.58
CA ASP A 75 29.22 2.15 -11.75
C ASP A 75 28.23 0.98 -11.62
N ARG A 76 27.03 1.22 -11.08
CA ARG A 76 25.97 0.22 -10.88
C ARG A 76 24.57 0.81 -11.04
N LEU A 77 23.63 -0.04 -11.38
CA LEU A 77 22.19 0.18 -11.17
C LEU A 77 21.79 -0.63 -9.93
N HIS A 78 21.06 0.00 -9.00
CA HIS A 78 20.70 -0.62 -7.72
C HIS A 78 19.21 -0.45 -7.41
N TRP A 79 18.58 -1.50 -6.89
CA TRP A 79 17.22 -1.42 -6.34
C TRP A 79 17.29 -0.82 -4.94
N TRP A 80 16.90 0.44 -4.81
CA TRP A 80 17.04 1.23 -3.60
C TRP A 80 15.76 2.05 -3.33
N PRO A 81 14.68 1.39 -2.86
CA PRO A 81 13.42 2.06 -2.54
C PRO A 81 13.64 3.16 -1.50
N THR A 82 12.75 4.14 -1.51
CA THR A 82 12.92 5.34 -0.69
C THR A 82 12.15 5.31 0.61
N GLU A 83 12.71 6.00 1.59
CA GLU A 83 12.02 6.43 2.79
C GLU A 83 11.97 7.96 2.85
N SER A 84 10.77 8.47 3.03
CA SER A 84 10.45 9.88 3.16
C SER A 84 10.19 10.21 4.63
N ASP A 85 11.24 10.69 5.30
CA ASP A 85 11.20 11.08 6.69
C ASP A 85 10.64 12.50 6.86
N MET A 86 9.92 12.69 7.97
CA MET A 86 9.39 13.99 8.33
C MET A 86 9.21 14.14 9.84
N ARG A 87 9.18 15.39 10.28
CA ARG A 87 8.78 15.77 11.63
C ARG A 87 7.26 15.89 11.71
N ILE A 88 6.61 15.37 12.75
CA ILE A 88 5.20 15.69 12.99
C ILE A 88 5.02 17.13 13.50
N THR A 89 6.01 17.67 14.24
CA THR A 89 6.05 19.06 14.74
C THR A 89 7.08 19.90 13.97
N ALA A 90 7.46 21.06 14.48
CA ALA A 90 8.48 21.92 13.86
C ALA A 90 9.89 21.30 13.94
N GLY A 91 10.18 20.60 15.03
CA GLY A 91 11.49 20.00 15.33
C GLY A 91 11.49 18.48 15.35
N TRP A 92 12.69 17.89 15.44
CA TRP A 92 12.87 16.45 15.67
C TRP A 92 12.67 16.07 17.14
N PHE A 93 12.90 17.02 18.06
CA PHE A 93 12.70 16.87 19.49
C PHE A 93 11.49 17.69 19.95
N ALA A 94 10.88 17.29 21.07
CA ALA A 94 9.71 17.97 21.60
C ALA A 94 10.07 19.33 22.20
N HIS A 95 9.29 20.34 21.87
CA HIS A 95 9.32 21.67 22.48
C HIS A 95 7.99 22.00 23.18
N PRO A 96 7.97 22.85 24.22
CA PRO A 96 6.74 23.14 24.99
C PRO A 96 5.58 23.69 24.14
N ASP A 97 5.89 24.47 23.10
CA ASP A 97 4.91 25.14 22.24
C ASP A 97 4.74 24.44 20.88
N ASP A 98 5.13 23.15 20.79
CA ASP A 98 5.01 22.38 19.56
C ASP A 98 3.55 22.21 19.13
N VAL A 99 3.28 22.55 17.87
CA VAL A 99 2.00 22.27 17.22
C VAL A 99 2.20 21.16 16.18
N PRO A 100 1.54 20.00 16.32
CA PRO A 100 1.64 18.94 15.32
C PRO A 100 0.91 19.29 14.02
N LYS A 101 1.39 18.74 12.91
CA LYS A 101 0.71 18.79 11.61
C LYS A 101 -0.71 18.23 11.75
N ALA A 102 -1.72 18.98 11.29
CA ALA A 102 -3.10 18.50 11.32
C ALA A 102 -3.30 17.15 10.58
N PRO A 103 -4.26 16.30 11.00
CA PRO A 103 -4.57 15.02 10.37
C PRO A 103 -4.64 15.01 8.84
N LEU A 104 -5.37 15.96 8.24
CA LEU A 104 -5.49 16.08 6.78
C LEU A 104 -4.18 16.44 6.10
N THR A 105 -3.28 17.14 6.79
CA THR A 105 -1.93 17.41 6.27
C THR A 105 -1.10 16.12 6.26
N LEU A 106 -1.22 15.28 7.29
CA LEU A 106 -0.57 13.97 7.31
C LEU A 106 -1.14 13.02 6.23
N LEU A 107 -2.45 13.07 5.95
CA LEU A 107 -3.04 12.35 4.82
C LEU A 107 -2.45 12.79 3.48
N ARG A 108 -2.29 14.10 3.25
CA ARG A 108 -1.61 14.60 2.04
C ARG A 108 -0.17 14.12 1.95
N HIS A 109 0.57 14.10 3.05
CA HIS A 109 1.93 13.53 3.06
C HIS A 109 1.92 12.03 2.74
N TYR A 110 0.96 11.27 3.24
CA TYR A 110 0.79 9.85 2.91
C TYR A 110 0.58 9.63 1.40
N GLU A 111 -0.31 10.42 0.78
CA GLU A 111 -0.53 10.40 -0.67
C GLU A 111 0.72 10.84 -1.47
N GLN A 112 1.53 11.73 -0.90
CA GLN A 112 2.77 12.23 -1.50
C GLN A 112 4.02 11.40 -1.18
N THR A 113 3.89 10.29 -0.45
CA THR A 113 4.98 9.38 -0.08
C THR A 113 4.60 7.94 -0.41
N TYR A 114 3.77 7.30 0.43
CA TYR A 114 3.23 5.96 0.17
C TYR A 114 2.50 5.90 -1.16
N GLY A 115 1.69 6.92 -1.46
CA GLY A 115 1.02 7.06 -2.76
C GLY A 115 1.95 7.34 -3.94
N ARG A 116 3.27 7.42 -3.73
CA ARG A 116 4.29 7.64 -4.77
C ARG A 116 5.46 6.67 -4.61
N ASN A 117 5.18 5.41 -4.24
CA ASN A 117 6.22 4.37 -4.14
C ASN A 117 7.36 4.68 -3.14
N SER A 118 7.04 5.36 -2.03
CA SER A 118 7.99 5.68 -0.95
C SER A 118 7.45 5.30 0.42
N VAL A 119 8.29 4.82 1.32
CA VAL A 119 7.91 4.59 2.72
C VAL A 119 7.70 5.94 3.41
N MET A 120 6.60 6.11 4.15
CA MET A 120 6.37 7.27 5.00
C MET A 120 6.98 7.02 6.39
N LEU A 121 7.95 7.83 6.80
CA LEU A 121 8.51 7.80 8.16
C LEU A 121 8.17 9.10 8.90
N VAL A 122 7.29 9.03 9.91
CA VAL A 122 6.91 10.20 10.72
C VAL A 122 7.58 10.12 12.09
N ASN A 123 8.40 11.12 12.42
CA ASN A 123 8.92 11.29 13.77
C ASN A 123 7.84 11.83 14.71
N VAL A 124 7.73 11.19 15.86
CA VAL A 124 6.82 11.55 16.96
C VAL A 124 7.68 11.70 18.23
N PRO A 125 8.01 12.92 18.66
CA PRO A 125 8.96 13.10 19.75
C PRO A 125 8.29 12.95 21.12
N PRO A 126 8.85 12.14 22.05
CA PRO A 126 8.42 12.16 23.45
C PRO A 126 8.83 13.49 24.10
N THR A 127 8.00 13.96 25.01
CA THR A 127 8.29 15.12 25.86
C THR A 127 9.30 14.76 26.97
N VAL A 128 9.72 15.76 27.75
CA VAL A 128 10.65 15.55 28.88
C VAL A 128 10.10 14.65 29.99
N SER A 129 8.80 14.39 30.02
CA SER A 129 8.19 13.41 30.93
C SER A 129 8.30 11.96 30.44
N GLY A 130 8.83 11.74 29.23
CA GLY A 130 8.89 10.43 28.57
C GLY A 130 7.57 10.01 27.91
N GLN A 131 6.61 10.93 27.74
CA GLN A 131 5.31 10.69 27.12
C GLN A 131 5.11 11.54 25.87
N PHE A 132 4.30 11.09 24.92
CA PHE A 132 3.83 11.94 23.82
C PHE A 132 2.82 12.97 24.34
N SER A 133 2.84 14.18 23.77
CA SER A 133 1.84 15.19 24.13
C SER A 133 0.44 14.78 23.64
N ALA A 134 -0.60 15.24 24.35
CA ALA A 134 -1.99 14.94 23.98
C ALA A 134 -2.32 15.40 22.55
N ASP A 135 -1.81 16.54 22.13
CA ASP A 135 -2.04 17.08 20.77
C ASP A 135 -1.40 16.21 19.69
N VAL A 136 -0.19 15.70 19.94
CA VAL A 136 0.50 14.78 19.03
C VAL A 136 -0.25 13.45 18.93
N VAL A 137 -0.74 12.92 20.06
CA VAL A 137 -1.59 11.70 20.06
C VAL A 137 -2.85 11.93 19.24
N ALA A 138 -3.60 13.02 19.51
CA ALA A 138 -4.81 13.36 18.77
C ALA A 138 -4.55 13.56 17.27
N SER A 139 -3.40 14.12 16.90
CA SER A 139 -2.99 14.27 15.52
C SER A 139 -2.76 12.93 14.81
N VAL A 140 -2.10 11.97 15.46
CA VAL A 140 -1.84 10.64 14.90
C VAL A 140 -3.12 9.81 14.81
N GLU A 141 -3.96 9.87 15.84
CA GLU A 141 -5.28 9.20 15.84
C GLU A 141 -6.20 9.78 14.76
N GLY A 142 -6.23 11.11 14.65
CA GLY A 142 -6.96 11.80 13.59
C GLY A 142 -6.43 11.42 12.21
N PHE A 143 -5.11 11.32 12.02
CA PHE A 143 -4.54 10.85 10.75
C PHE A 143 -4.98 9.42 10.42
N ALA A 144 -5.00 8.51 11.40
CA ALA A 144 -5.52 7.16 11.19
C ALA A 144 -7.00 7.17 10.78
N ALA A 145 -7.83 8.04 11.38
CA ALA A 145 -9.22 8.24 10.99
C ALA A 145 -9.35 8.79 9.56
N GLU A 146 -8.53 9.77 9.17
CA GLU A 146 -8.49 10.29 7.81
C GLU A 146 -8.12 9.22 6.78
N ARG A 147 -7.14 8.35 7.08
CA ARG A 147 -6.80 7.22 6.19
C ARG A 147 -7.97 6.26 6.01
N ARG A 148 -8.66 5.88 7.09
CA ARG A 148 -9.83 4.97 7.00
C ARG A 148 -10.95 5.59 6.17
N LYS A 149 -11.22 6.88 6.35
CA LYS A 149 -12.19 7.57 5.49
C LYS A 149 -11.79 7.56 4.01
N ALA A 150 -10.50 7.66 3.71
CA ALA A 150 -9.99 7.76 2.34
C ALA A 150 -9.85 6.41 1.62
N PHE A 151 -9.63 5.30 2.34
CA PHE A 151 -9.18 4.04 1.74
C PHE A 151 -9.99 2.80 2.14
N THR A 152 -11.02 2.91 2.97
CA THR A 152 -11.84 1.74 3.36
C THR A 152 -12.83 1.31 2.29
N LEU A 153 -13.52 2.26 1.63
CA LEU A 153 -14.53 1.93 0.63
C LEU A 153 -13.91 1.89 -0.78
N ASP A 154 -13.46 0.70 -1.18
CA ASP A 154 -12.95 0.42 -2.53
C ASP A 154 -14.03 -0.25 -3.39
N HIS A 155 -14.47 0.46 -4.43
CA HIS A 155 -15.50 -0.06 -5.35
C HIS A 155 -14.94 -1.03 -6.40
N ALA A 156 -13.63 -1.03 -6.63
CA ALA A 156 -12.97 -1.97 -7.55
C ALA A 156 -12.76 -3.35 -6.94
N LEU A 157 -12.66 -3.44 -5.60
CA LEU A 157 -12.44 -4.70 -4.89
C LEU A 157 -13.47 -5.76 -5.32
N GLY A 158 -12.99 -6.92 -5.77
CA GLY A 158 -13.81 -8.04 -6.21
C GLY A 158 -14.58 -7.83 -7.52
N ARG A 159 -14.33 -6.75 -8.26
CA ARG A 159 -14.91 -6.56 -9.61
C ARG A 159 -14.11 -7.30 -10.66
N ASP A 160 -14.78 -7.74 -11.71
CA ASP A 160 -14.09 -8.31 -12.88
C ASP A 160 -13.35 -7.18 -13.60
N ALA A 161 -12.02 -7.24 -13.61
CA ALA A 161 -11.21 -6.42 -14.51
C ALA A 161 -11.15 -7.11 -15.87
N ILE A 162 -11.58 -6.43 -16.93
CA ILE A 162 -11.67 -6.98 -18.28
C ILE A 162 -10.50 -6.46 -19.12
N VAL A 163 -9.73 -7.38 -19.70
CA VAL A 163 -8.64 -7.09 -20.63
C VAL A 163 -8.93 -7.84 -21.92
N GLU A 164 -9.14 -7.11 -23.02
CA GLU A 164 -9.43 -7.70 -24.34
C GLU A 164 -10.55 -8.77 -24.33
N GLY A 165 -11.57 -8.56 -23.48
CA GLY A 165 -12.71 -9.47 -23.33
C GLY A 165 -12.51 -10.63 -22.35
N SER A 166 -11.35 -10.74 -21.70
CA SER A 166 -11.04 -11.76 -20.69
C SER A 166 -11.05 -11.17 -19.28
N VAL A 167 -11.59 -11.92 -18.32
CA VAL A 167 -11.58 -11.54 -16.89
C VAL A 167 -10.20 -11.80 -16.28
N VAL A 168 -9.66 -10.80 -15.60
CA VAL A 168 -8.38 -10.84 -14.88
C VAL A 168 -8.60 -10.49 -13.41
N ALA A 169 -9.10 -11.44 -12.64
CA ALA A 169 -9.48 -11.24 -11.23
C ALA A 169 -8.30 -10.87 -10.30
N THR A 170 -7.05 -11.09 -10.71
CA THR A 170 -5.88 -10.77 -9.88
C THR A 170 -5.72 -9.28 -9.59
N MET A 171 -6.25 -8.40 -10.44
CA MET A 171 -6.09 -6.95 -10.31
C MET A 171 -7.02 -6.31 -9.30
N THR A 172 -8.00 -7.04 -8.77
CA THR A 172 -9.04 -6.53 -7.88
C THR A 172 -9.25 -7.44 -6.67
N ASN A 173 -8.34 -8.39 -6.43
CA ASN A 173 -8.48 -9.37 -5.35
C ASN A 173 -7.88 -8.94 -4.00
N GLY A 174 -7.36 -7.71 -3.91
CA GLY A 174 -6.69 -7.17 -2.72
C GLY A 174 -5.29 -7.74 -2.46
N ASN A 175 -4.64 -8.36 -3.45
CA ASN A 175 -3.28 -8.90 -3.35
C ASN A 175 -2.27 -8.07 -4.15
N LEU A 176 -1.49 -7.22 -3.46
CA LEU A 176 -0.46 -6.39 -4.11
C LEU A 176 0.79 -7.19 -4.55
N ARG A 177 0.91 -8.46 -4.13
CA ARG A 177 2.10 -9.31 -4.33
C ARG A 177 1.97 -10.27 -5.50
N LYS A 178 0.81 -10.30 -6.17
CA LYS A 178 0.56 -11.11 -7.36
C LYS A 178 -0.17 -10.26 -8.38
N GLY A 179 0.39 -10.15 -9.58
CA GLY A 179 -0.22 -9.39 -10.65
C GLY A 179 -0.37 -10.18 -11.93
N HIS A 180 -1.08 -9.56 -12.86
CA HIS A 180 -1.15 -10.03 -14.24
C HIS A 180 -0.05 -9.36 -15.05
N SER A 181 0.62 -10.14 -15.89
CA SER A 181 1.75 -9.68 -16.71
C SER A 181 1.29 -9.35 -18.12
N PHE A 182 1.82 -8.25 -18.65
CA PHE A 182 1.66 -7.81 -20.03
C PHE A 182 3.03 -7.82 -20.73
N THR A 183 3.02 -8.02 -22.05
CA THR A 183 4.23 -7.81 -22.85
C THR A 183 4.54 -6.31 -23.00
N ALA A 184 5.76 -5.97 -23.44
CA ALA A 184 6.21 -4.57 -23.51
C ALA A 184 5.45 -3.75 -24.56
N ASP A 185 4.90 -4.43 -25.56
CA ASP A 185 4.20 -3.96 -26.74
C ASP A 185 2.67 -3.97 -26.57
N GLU A 186 2.18 -4.56 -25.49
CA GLU A 186 0.78 -4.58 -25.10
C GLU A 186 0.41 -3.38 -24.23
N HIS A 187 -0.53 -2.57 -24.70
CA HIS A 187 -1.12 -1.49 -23.92
C HIS A 187 -2.66 -1.51 -24.00
N PRO A 188 -3.31 -2.64 -23.64
CA PRO A 188 -4.75 -2.75 -23.67
C PRO A 188 -5.39 -1.85 -22.60
N TRP A 189 -6.68 -1.58 -22.77
CA TRP A 189 -7.48 -1.07 -21.68
C TRP A 189 -7.78 -2.20 -20.69
N ILE A 190 -7.69 -1.86 -19.40
CA ILE A 190 -8.19 -2.67 -18.30
C ILE A 190 -9.50 -2.01 -17.86
N GLU A 191 -10.63 -2.62 -18.19
CA GLU A 191 -11.96 -2.05 -17.96
C GLU A 191 -12.59 -2.62 -16.68
N LEU A 192 -13.27 -1.76 -15.91
CA LEU A 192 -14.04 -2.13 -14.73
C LEU A 192 -15.45 -1.56 -14.83
N ASP A 193 -16.44 -2.40 -14.54
CA ASP A 193 -17.84 -2.00 -14.36
C ASP A 193 -18.21 -2.12 -12.88
N LEU A 194 -18.53 -1.00 -12.25
CA LEU A 194 -18.93 -0.94 -10.84
C LEU A 194 -20.38 -1.40 -10.60
N GLY A 195 -21.13 -1.68 -11.67
CA GLY A 195 -22.54 -2.10 -11.65
C GLY A 195 -23.53 -0.96 -11.52
N GLU A 196 -23.12 0.14 -10.88
CA GLU A 196 -23.87 1.39 -10.81
C GLU A 196 -22.89 2.58 -10.68
N PRO A 197 -23.33 3.83 -10.97
CA PRO A 197 -22.48 5.00 -10.79
C PRO A 197 -22.01 5.16 -9.33
N ARG A 198 -20.70 5.31 -9.14
CA ARG A 198 -20.07 5.56 -7.83
C ARG A 198 -19.20 6.79 -7.87
N GLN A 199 -19.14 7.51 -6.75
CA GLN A 199 -18.29 8.68 -6.60
C GLN A 199 -16.89 8.25 -6.17
N ILE A 200 -15.90 8.47 -7.03
CA ILE A 200 -14.51 8.12 -6.79
C ILE A 200 -13.71 9.38 -6.53
N SER A 201 -12.89 9.38 -5.49
CA SER A 201 -11.99 10.49 -5.14
C SER A 201 -10.52 10.13 -5.37
N ARG A 202 -10.18 8.84 -5.36
CA ARG A 202 -8.79 8.36 -5.49
C ARG A 202 -8.73 7.08 -6.32
N VAL A 203 -7.68 6.98 -7.12
CA VAL A 203 -7.36 5.78 -7.89
C VAL A 203 -6.04 5.22 -7.37
N GLY A 204 -6.03 3.92 -7.05
CA GLY A 204 -4.82 3.20 -6.62
C GLY A 204 -4.34 2.23 -7.69
N LEU A 205 -3.03 2.13 -7.90
CA LEU A 205 -2.40 1.14 -8.76
C LEU A 205 -1.18 0.51 -8.08
N SER A 206 -0.86 -0.73 -8.42
CA SER A 206 0.34 -1.42 -7.91
C SER A 206 0.93 -2.36 -8.96
N GLU A 207 2.25 -2.45 -9.04
CA GLU A 207 2.99 -3.47 -9.79
C GLU A 207 3.35 -4.65 -8.86
N GLU A 208 3.54 -5.84 -9.41
CA GLU A 208 4.06 -7.01 -8.69
C GLU A 208 5.58 -6.90 -8.51
N ILE A 209 6.01 -5.99 -7.65
CA ILE A 209 7.42 -5.61 -7.56
C ILE A 209 8.36 -6.71 -7.04
N LEU A 210 7.83 -7.72 -6.37
CA LEU A 210 8.65 -8.76 -5.72
C LEU A 210 9.31 -9.70 -6.74
N GLY A 211 8.57 -10.15 -7.75
CA GLY A 211 9.03 -11.03 -8.80
C GLY A 211 9.29 -10.31 -10.12
N ALA A 212 8.55 -9.23 -10.43
CA ALA A 212 8.62 -8.54 -11.72
C ALA A 212 9.33 -7.17 -11.68
N GLY A 213 9.62 -6.63 -10.49
CA GLY A 213 10.24 -5.31 -10.34
C GLY A 213 9.30 -4.15 -10.71
N GLN A 214 9.89 -2.98 -10.99
CA GLN A 214 9.18 -1.74 -11.34
C GLN A 214 9.53 -1.35 -12.78
N THR A 215 8.52 -1.30 -13.67
CA THR A 215 8.75 -1.04 -15.10
C THR A 215 7.81 0.01 -15.69
N VAL A 216 6.63 0.26 -15.12
CA VAL A 216 5.68 1.25 -15.65
C VAL A 216 6.27 2.66 -15.60
N ARG A 217 6.21 3.37 -16.74
CA ARG A 217 6.65 4.77 -16.89
C ARG A 217 5.49 5.74 -16.89
N LEU A 218 4.38 5.40 -17.54
CA LEU A 218 3.22 6.26 -17.73
C LEU A 218 1.94 5.42 -17.77
N PHE A 219 0.88 5.95 -17.19
CA PHE A 219 -0.47 5.41 -17.29
C PHE A 219 -1.50 6.54 -17.36
N ILE A 220 -2.69 6.19 -17.83
CA ILE A 220 -3.87 7.05 -17.79
C ILE A 220 -5.05 6.31 -17.20
N VAL A 221 -5.99 7.06 -16.65
CA VAL A 221 -7.26 6.59 -16.12
C VAL A 221 -8.37 7.40 -16.78
N GLU A 222 -9.37 6.68 -17.26
CA GLU A 222 -10.56 7.26 -17.88
C GLU A 222 -11.82 6.69 -17.23
N CYS A 223 -12.91 7.46 -17.30
CA CYS A 223 -14.24 6.99 -16.94
C CYS A 223 -15.26 7.37 -18.01
N ASP A 224 -16.40 6.70 -18.02
CA ASP A 224 -17.54 7.04 -18.87
C ASP A 224 -18.69 7.59 -18.02
N GLU A 225 -18.95 8.89 -18.17
CA GLU A 225 -20.03 9.62 -17.47
C GLU A 225 -21.34 9.68 -18.29
N GLY A 226 -21.41 8.98 -19.43
CA GLY A 226 -22.57 8.94 -20.33
C GLY A 226 -22.33 9.59 -21.70
N ASP A 227 -21.30 10.42 -21.84
CA ASP A 227 -20.91 11.10 -23.08
C ASP A 227 -19.64 10.49 -23.72
N GLY A 228 -19.25 9.30 -23.26
CA GLY A 228 -18.05 8.59 -23.71
C GLY A 228 -16.88 8.71 -22.73
N TRP A 229 -15.77 8.08 -23.09
CA TRP A 229 -14.58 7.98 -22.25
C TRP A 229 -13.85 9.32 -22.14
N ARG A 230 -13.60 9.75 -20.90
CA ARG A 230 -12.86 10.98 -20.57
C ARG A 230 -11.70 10.67 -19.63
N GLU A 231 -10.52 11.22 -19.94
CA GLU A 231 -9.37 11.18 -19.03
C GLU A 231 -9.65 11.99 -17.76
N VAL A 232 -9.49 11.32 -16.62
CA VAL A 232 -9.67 11.90 -15.28
C VAL A 232 -8.36 11.94 -14.50
N ALA A 233 -7.39 11.11 -14.87
CA ALA A 233 -6.07 11.12 -14.26
C ALA A 233 -4.99 10.60 -15.20
N ARG A 234 -3.78 11.08 -14.97
CA ARG A 234 -2.54 10.65 -15.60
C ARG A 234 -1.44 10.61 -14.57
N GLY A 235 -0.60 9.59 -14.62
CA GLY A 235 0.55 9.47 -13.73
C GLY A 235 1.73 8.81 -14.43
N GLY A 236 2.89 8.89 -13.80
CA GLY A 236 4.08 8.20 -14.27
C GLY A 236 4.31 6.86 -13.58
N THR A 237 5.35 6.75 -12.77
CA THR A 237 5.73 5.47 -12.14
C THR A 237 4.67 4.94 -11.19
N ILE A 238 4.51 3.61 -11.12
CA ILE A 238 3.63 2.94 -10.17
C ILE A 238 4.41 2.35 -9.00
N GLY A 239 5.27 1.36 -9.26
CA GLY A 239 6.02 0.63 -8.24
C GLY A 239 5.12 -0.16 -7.29
N ALA A 240 5.51 -0.23 -6.02
CA ALA A 240 4.77 -0.97 -4.99
C ALA A 240 3.34 -0.43 -4.83
N HIS A 241 3.18 0.89 -4.87
CA HIS A 241 1.89 1.53 -4.72
C HIS A 241 1.88 2.97 -5.26
N ARG A 242 0.84 3.30 -6.01
CA ARG A 242 0.55 4.63 -6.55
C ARG A 242 -0.86 5.03 -6.20
N ILE A 243 -1.04 6.21 -5.60
CA ILE A 243 -2.34 6.81 -5.32
C ILE A 243 -2.41 8.11 -6.12
N VAL A 244 -3.45 8.25 -6.93
CA VAL A 244 -3.79 9.50 -7.60
C VAL A 244 -5.08 10.03 -6.99
N THR A 245 -4.95 11.12 -6.23
CA THR A 245 -6.10 11.92 -5.78
C THR A 245 -6.63 12.72 -6.97
N LEU A 246 -7.91 12.57 -7.29
CA LEU A 246 -8.56 13.32 -8.36
C LEU A 246 -8.76 14.77 -7.91
N ASP A 247 -8.70 15.72 -8.85
CA ASP A 247 -8.86 17.15 -8.55
C ASP A 247 -10.24 17.45 -7.94
N GLU A 248 -11.27 16.73 -8.40
CA GLU A 248 -12.64 16.73 -7.88
C GLU A 248 -13.16 15.27 -7.89
N PRO A 249 -14.06 14.87 -6.97
CA PRO A 249 -14.68 13.55 -7.03
C PRO A 249 -15.46 13.35 -8.34
N VAL A 250 -15.26 12.21 -9.00
CA VAL A 250 -15.91 11.88 -10.28
C VAL A 250 -16.93 10.76 -10.07
N THR A 251 -18.14 10.93 -10.61
CA THR A 251 -19.21 9.93 -10.50
C THR A 251 -19.39 9.19 -11.82
N ALA A 252 -19.00 7.92 -11.85
CA ALA A 252 -19.13 7.09 -13.05
C ALA A 252 -19.29 5.61 -12.68
N GLN A 253 -19.92 4.84 -13.58
CA GLN A 253 -20.07 3.39 -13.43
C GLN A 253 -18.91 2.64 -14.08
N ARG A 254 -18.46 3.08 -15.26
CA ARG A 254 -17.43 2.42 -16.04
C ARG A 254 -16.12 3.18 -15.96
N TRP A 255 -15.06 2.45 -15.68
CA TRP A 255 -13.72 2.97 -15.49
C TRP A 255 -12.75 2.14 -16.31
N ARG A 256 -11.66 2.76 -16.78
CA ARG A 256 -10.58 2.01 -17.41
C ARG A 256 -9.23 2.62 -17.13
N VAL A 257 -8.24 1.75 -17.03
CA VAL A 257 -6.83 2.11 -16.84
C VAL A 257 -6.03 1.58 -18.02
N ARG A 258 -5.02 2.33 -18.45
CA ARG A 258 -4.06 1.85 -19.46
C ARG A 258 -2.66 2.33 -19.13
N VAL A 259 -1.74 1.40 -19.05
CA VAL A 259 -0.30 1.69 -19.12
C VAL A 259 -0.01 2.13 -20.56
N THR A 260 0.61 3.31 -20.71
CA THR A 260 0.92 3.88 -22.04
C THR A 260 2.41 3.84 -22.34
N SER A 261 3.24 3.52 -21.35
CA SER A 261 4.68 3.30 -21.53
C SER A 261 5.27 2.49 -20.36
N SER A 262 6.18 1.56 -20.65
CA SER A 262 6.89 0.73 -19.66
C SER A 262 8.28 0.33 -20.14
N ARG A 263 9.22 0.09 -19.21
CA ARG A 263 10.62 -0.30 -19.49
C ARG A 263 10.78 -1.63 -20.21
N GLY A 264 9.74 -2.44 -20.19
CA GLY A 264 9.62 -3.74 -20.83
C GLY A 264 8.26 -4.32 -20.49
N SER A 265 8.17 -5.65 -20.37
CA SER A 265 7.02 -6.29 -19.75
C SER A 265 6.72 -5.65 -18.39
N TYR A 266 5.43 -5.52 -18.09
CA TYR A 266 4.97 -4.89 -16.86
C TYR A 266 3.88 -5.73 -16.21
N THR A 267 3.62 -5.47 -14.94
CA THR A 267 2.56 -6.13 -14.20
C THR A 267 1.61 -5.10 -13.63
N ILE A 268 0.34 -5.49 -13.50
CA ILE A 268 -0.61 -4.77 -12.65
C ILE A 268 -1.12 -5.79 -11.62
N ALA A 269 -0.80 -5.52 -10.36
CA ALA A 269 -1.19 -6.31 -9.20
C ALA A 269 -2.50 -5.86 -8.60
N ALA A 270 -2.75 -4.54 -8.58
CA ALA A 270 -4.00 -4.02 -8.04
C ALA A 270 -4.46 -2.75 -8.73
N ILE A 271 -5.77 -2.60 -8.79
CA ILE A 271 -6.51 -1.39 -9.16
C ILE A 271 -7.51 -1.13 -8.04
N HIS A 272 -7.50 0.09 -7.52
CA HIS A 272 -8.42 0.54 -6.49
C HIS A 272 -9.17 1.78 -6.97
N LEU A 273 -10.46 1.86 -6.63
CA LEU A 273 -11.32 3.01 -6.90
C LEU A 273 -12.00 3.39 -5.59
N TRP A 274 -11.37 4.30 -4.85
CA TRP A 274 -11.81 4.65 -3.50
C TRP A 274 -12.76 5.85 -3.49
N GLU A 275 -13.82 5.69 -2.70
CA GLU A 275 -14.72 6.76 -2.31
C GLU A 275 -14.24 7.42 -1.00
N GLN A 276 -14.38 8.74 -0.91
CA GLN A 276 -14.13 9.48 0.32
C GLN A 276 -15.34 9.38 1.25
N LEU A 277 -15.21 8.64 2.35
CA LEU A 277 -16.27 8.58 3.37
C LEU A 277 -16.40 9.90 4.12
N ALA A 278 -17.65 10.27 4.43
CA ALA A 278 -17.97 11.46 5.22
C ALA A 278 -17.56 11.34 6.71
N SER A 279 -17.55 10.11 7.24
CA SER A 279 -17.21 9.79 8.63
C SER A 279 -16.26 8.61 8.71
N ASP A 280 -15.41 8.58 9.74
CA ASP A 280 -14.50 7.46 9.99
C ASP A 280 -15.30 6.18 10.27
N PRO A 281 -15.15 5.12 9.45
CA PRO A 281 -15.82 3.84 9.70
C PRO A 281 -15.28 3.11 10.95
N GLY A 282 -14.15 3.57 11.49
CA GLY A 282 -13.47 2.94 12.60
C GLY A 282 -12.72 1.67 12.20
N LYS A 283 -12.05 1.05 13.17
CA LYS A 283 -11.37 -0.24 12.98
C LYS A 283 -12.39 -1.36 12.80
N ALA A 284 -12.02 -2.40 12.03
CA ALA A 284 -12.88 -3.54 11.79
C ALA A 284 -13.20 -4.27 13.11
N ARG A 285 -14.49 -4.47 13.39
CA ARG A 285 -14.99 -5.16 14.60
C ARG A 285 -15.41 -6.59 14.33
N GLU A 286 -15.84 -6.87 13.12
CA GLU A 286 -16.25 -8.18 12.68
C GLU A 286 -15.83 -8.34 11.22
N VAL A 287 -15.16 -9.44 10.92
CA VAL A 287 -14.65 -9.74 9.59
C VAL A 287 -15.02 -11.18 9.25
N HIS A 288 -15.76 -11.38 8.18
CA HIS A 288 -16.09 -12.69 7.64
C HIS A 288 -15.07 -13.10 6.59
N ILE A 289 -14.60 -14.34 6.72
CA ILE A 289 -13.63 -14.97 5.85
C ILE A 289 -14.23 -16.25 5.31
N ASP A 290 -14.14 -16.42 4.00
CA ASP A 290 -14.63 -17.58 3.27
C ASP A 290 -13.70 -17.87 2.10
N GLY A 291 -12.80 -18.84 2.29
CA GLY A 291 -11.85 -19.25 1.24
C GLY A 291 -12.47 -19.87 -0.01
N SER A 292 -13.79 -20.12 -0.01
CA SER A 292 -14.49 -20.72 -1.15
C SER A 292 -15.05 -19.70 -2.15
N VAL A 293 -15.11 -18.41 -1.80
CA VAL A 293 -15.58 -17.37 -2.72
C VAL A 293 -14.54 -17.05 -3.79
N SER A 294 -15.00 -16.81 -5.01
CA SER A 294 -14.14 -16.53 -6.17
C SER A 294 -13.69 -15.08 -6.28
N HIS A 295 -14.35 -14.17 -5.57
CA HIS A 295 -14.12 -12.72 -5.64
C HIS A 295 -13.80 -12.18 -4.25
N ALA A 296 -12.83 -11.28 -4.20
CA ALA A 296 -12.48 -10.58 -2.97
C ALA A 296 -13.65 -9.73 -2.45
N GLY A 297 -13.92 -9.85 -1.15
CA GLY A 297 -14.91 -9.03 -0.47
C GLY A 297 -14.31 -8.09 0.57
N ASP A 298 -15.16 -7.20 1.09
CA ASP A 298 -14.85 -6.20 2.11
C ASP A 298 -14.87 -6.75 3.55
N GLY A 299 -15.16 -8.04 3.72
CA GLY A 299 -15.23 -8.71 5.02
C GLY A 299 -16.62 -8.69 5.66
N SER A 300 -17.63 -8.16 4.96
CA SER A 300 -19.04 -8.35 5.33
C SER A 300 -19.51 -9.80 5.15
N VAL A 301 -20.69 -10.13 5.66
CA VAL A 301 -21.31 -11.46 5.45
C VAL A 301 -21.60 -11.68 3.96
N GLU A 302 -22.06 -10.63 3.28
CA GLU A 302 -22.45 -10.65 1.87
C GLU A 302 -21.22 -10.74 0.96
N ARG A 303 -20.11 -10.12 1.36
CA ARG A 303 -18.85 -10.09 0.61
C ARG A 303 -17.68 -10.43 1.55
N PRO A 304 -17.52 -11.71 1.91
CA PRO A 304 -16.44 -12.13 2.82
C PRO A 304 -15.07 -11.99 2.15
N ILE A 305 -14.04 -11.91 2.98
CA ILE A 305 -12.64 -11.99 2.53
C ILE A 305 -12.37 -13.39 1.97
N ALA A 306 -11.74 -13.45 0.80
CA ALA A 306 -11.42 -14.67 0.07
C ALA A 306 -10.04 -15.25 0.43
N SER A 307 -9.12 -14.43 0.96
CA SER A 307 -7.76 -14.89 1.30
C SER A 307 -7.13 -14.10 2.44
N MET A 308 -6.14 -14.70 3.10
CA MET A 308 -5.41 -14.03 4.18
C MET A 308 -4.66 -12.77 3.72
N GLU A 309 -4.28 -12.67 2.43
CA GLU A 309 -3.57 -11.51 1.91
C GLU A 309 -4.39 -10.21 2.04
N GLN A 310 -5.72 -10.28 1.88
CA GLN A 310 -6.60 -9.11 2.00
C GLN A 310 -6.60 -8.49 3.40
N LEU A 311 -6.14 -9.24 4.43
CA LEU A 311 -6.06 -8.74 5.79
C LEU A 311 -4.81 -7.91 6.07
N ARG A 312 -3.90 -7.75 5.09
CA ARG A 312 -2.61 -7.04 5.26
C ARG A 312 -2.78 -5.62 5.81
N ASP A 313 -3.79 -4.91 5.33
CA ASP A 313 -4.06 -3.51 5.71
C ASP A 313 -5.28 -3.38 6.64
N VAL A 314 -5.82 -4.50 7.13
CA VAL A 314 -6.97 -4.49 8.05
C VAL A 314 -6.49 -4.28 9.48
N GLU A 315 -6.88 -3.15 10.06
CA GLU A 315 -6.72 -2.86 11.48
C GLU A 315 -7.95 -3.36 12.26
N LEU A 316 -7.74 -4.30 13.17
CA LEU A 316 -8.79 -4.85 14.03
C LEU A 316 -8.96 -4.02 15.30
N ALA A 317 -10.21 -3.79 15.68
CA ALA A 317 -10.56 -3.21 16.97
C ALA A 317 -10.25 -4.20 18.11
N THR A 318 -9.98 -3.68 19.31
CA THR A 318 -10.00 -4.51 20.52
C THR A 318 -11.38 -5.16 20.66
N GLY A 319 -11.42 -6.46 20.97
CA GLY A 319 -12.65 -7.25 21.02
C GLY A 319 -13.23 -7.68 19.67
N ALA A 320 -12.52 -7.45 18.56
CA ALA A 320 -13.00 -7.82 17.22
C ALA A 320 -13.15 -9.34 17.04
N VAL A 321 -13.93 -9.75 16.03
CA VAL A 321 -14.17 -11.15 15.69
C VAL A 321 -13.79 -11.42 14.24
N LEU A 322 -12.99 -12.46 14.01
CA LEU A 322 -12.70 -13.01 12.70
C LEU A 322 -13.48 -14.32 12.57
N ARG A 323 -14.40 -14.37 11.62
CA ARG A 323 -15.29 -15.51 11.39
C ARG A 323 -14.89 -16.27 10.13
N PHE A 324 -14.35 -17.48 10.30
CA PHE A 324 -13.97 -18.36 9.19
C PHE A 324 -15.09 -19.32 8.84
N ARG A 325 -15.43 -19.44 7.55
CA ARG A 325 -16.51 -20.33 7.11
C ARG A 325 -16.13 -21.80 7.28
N SER A 326 -16.90 -22.54 8.06
CA SER A 326 -16.76 -23.98 8.24
C SER A 326 -16.74 -24.72 6.89
N GLY A 327 -15.90 -25.75 6.80
CA GLY A 327 -15.72 -26.56 5.58
C GLY A 327 -14.88 -25.92 4.49
N THR A 328 -14.19 -24.81 4.76
CA THR A 328 -13.32 -24.13 3.79
C THR A 328 -11.85 -24.15 4.21
N ASP A 329 -10.95 -24.15 3.22
CA ASP A 329 -9.53 -23.87 3.41
C ASP A 329 -9.22 -22.50 2.81
N THR A 330 -8.88 -21.54 3.66
CA THR A 330 -8.58 -20.17 3.22
C THR A 330 -7.15 -20.11 2.69
N PRO A 331 -6.91 -19.56 1.47
CA PRO A 331 -5.57 -19.32 0.97
C PRO A 331 -4.75 -18.49 1.95
N ASP A 332 -3.64 -19.06 2.38
CA ASP A 332 -2.76 -18.44 3.37
C ASP A 332 -1.82 -17.41 2.74
N ALA A 333 -1.28 -16.54 3.58
CA ALA A 333 -0.32 -15.51 3.21
C ALA A 333 0.58 -15.15 4.38
N ASP A 334 1.79 -14.70 4.05
CA ASP A 334 2.71 -14.07 4.99
C ASP A 334 2.24 -12.63 5.28
N VAL A 335 1.24 -12.55 6.15
CA VAL A 335 0.63 -11.29 6.61
C VAL A 335 0.83 -11.11 8.10
N VAL A 336 1.19 -9.88 8.46
CA VAL A 336 1.14 -9.40 9.84
C VAL A 336 -0.28 -8.89 10.10
N LEU A 337 -1.00 -9.56 10.98
CA LEU A 337 -2.34 -9.12 11.39
C LEU A 337 -2.24 -8.10 12.54
N TRP A 338 -2.87 -6.94 12.37
CA TRP A 338 -2.83 -5.85 13.33
C TRP A 338 -4.08 -5.83 14.22
N GLY A 339 -3.89 -6.08 15.51
CA GLY A 339 -4.97 -6.07 16.49
C GLY A 339 -4.50 -6.57 17.85
N TYR A 340 -4.97 -5.94 18.92
CA TYR A 340 -4.65 -6.31 20.30
C TYR A 340 -5.93 -6.45 21.11
N GLY A 341 -6.13 -7.62 21.70
CA GLY A 341 -7.21 -7.90 22.64
C GLY A 341 -6.78 -7.61 24.08
N THR A 342 -7.77 -7.58 24.98
CA THR A 342 -7.56 -7.55 26.44
C THR A 342 -8.20 -8.79 27.07
N PRO A 343 -7.93 -9.10 28.35
CA PRO A 343 -8.62 -10.20 29.03
C PRO A 343 -10.15 -10.09 28.98
N ASP A 344 -10.69 -8.88 29.07
CA ASP A 344 -12.14 -8.63 29.04
C ASP A 344 -12.70 -8.49 27.61
N GLN A 345 -11.86 -8.15 26.64
CA GLN A 345 -12.21 -7.95 25.24
C GLN A 345 -11.17 -8.60 24.32
N PRO A 346 -11.07 -9.94 24.31
CA PRO A 346 -10.13 -10.63 23.44
C PRO A 346 -10.57 -10.47 21.99
N ILE A 347 -9.61 -10.43 21.07
CA ILE A 347 -9.92 -10.65 19.65
C ILE A 347 -10.21 -12.14 19.47
N ARG A 348 -11.34 -12.47 18.88
CA ARG A 348 -11.80 -13.85 18.74
C ARG A 348 -11.67 -14.32 17.31
N VAL A 349 -11.10 -15.49 17.13
CA VAL A 349 -11.08 -16.22 15.86
C VAL A 349 -12.06 -17.37 16.02
N GLU A 350 -13.14 -17.36 15.26
CA GLU A 350 -14.28 -18.27 15.40
C GLU A 350 -14.63 -18.89 14.05
N SER A 351 -15.24 -20.06 14.07
CA SER A 351 -15.90 -20.64 12.89
C SER A 351 -17.36 -20.19 12.78
N TRP A 352 -17.90 -20.12 11.56
CA TRP A 352 -19.34 -19.93 11.32
C TRP A 352 -19.86 -20.88 10.23
N GLY A 353 -21.15 -21.20 10.28
CA GLY A 353 -21.77 -22.17 9.36
C GLY A 353 -21.57 -23.62 9.76
N GLN A 354 -22.13 -24.53 8.95
CA GLN A 354 -22.10 -25.98 9.17
C GLN A 354 -20.93 -26.62 8.41
N GLY A 355 -20.25 -27.60 9.00
CA GLY A 355 -19.20 -28.36 8.31
C GLY A 355 -18.03 -28.73 9.21
N ALA A 356 -16.96 -29.20 8.58
CA ALA A 356 -15.68 -29.43 9.26
C ALA A 356 -15.07 -28.11 9.74
N ALA A 357 -14.16 -28.17 10.70
CA ALA A 357 -13.40 -27.01 11.14
C ALA A 357 -12.66 -26.37 9.95
N PRO A 358 -12.70 -25.03 9.80
CA PRO A 358 -11.98 -24.36 8.72
C PRO A 358 -10.47 -24.43 8.92
N THR A 359 -9.74 -24.32 7.82
CA THR A 359 -8.28 -24.26 7.80
C THR A 359 -7.77 -23.03 7.06
N VAL A 360 -6.49 -22.72 7.26
CA VAL A 360 -5.77 -21.67 6.55
C VAL A 360 -4.49 -22.27 5.99
N GLY A 361 -4.43 -22.45 4.67
CA GLY A 361 -3.33 -23.13 3.99
C GLY A 361 -3.10 -24.55 4.53
N GLY A 362 -4.18 -25.27 4.82
CA GLY A 362 -4.16 -26.62 5.39
C GLY A 362 -3.84 -26.72 6.89
N ARG A 363 -3.60 -25.60 7.57
CA ARG A 363 -3.38 -25.56 9.03
C ARG A 363 -4.68 -25.24 9.75
N SER A 364 -4.86 -25.80 10.95
CA SER A 364 -5.97 -25.41 11.81
C SER A 364 -5.86 -23.93 12.19
N LEU A 365 -7.00 -23.30 12.53
CA LEU A 365 -6.99 -21.93 13.07
C LEU A 365 -6.10 -21.84 14.32
N GLU A 366 -6.12 -22.86 15.18
CA GLU A 366 -5.31 -22.86 16.39
C GLU A 366 -3.80 -22.82 16.09
N GLU A 367 -3.34 -23.58 15.10
CA GLU A 367 -1.95 -23.53 14.64
C GLU A 367 -1.62 -22.20 13.96
N ARG A 368 -2.50 -21.70 13.07
CA ARG A 368 -2.23 -20.46 12.30
C ARG A 368 -2.16 -19.21 13.18
N PHE A 369 -2.96 -19.18 14.25
CA PHE A 369 -3.10 -18.01 15.13
C PHE A 369 -2.44 -18.20 16.50
N ALA A 370 -1.67 -19.27 16.72
CA ALA A 370 -1.01 -19.57 18.00
C ALA A 370 -0.19 -18.38 18.54
N SER A 371 0.62 -17.72 17.69
CA SER A 371 1.45 -16.57 18.06
C SER A 371 0.64 -15.31 18.40
N LYS A 372 -0.66 -15.27 18.09
CA LYS A 372 -1.53 -14.14 18.40
C LYS A 372 -2.09 -14.20 19.82
N ARG A 373 -1.95 -15.32 20.54
CA ARG A 373 -2.32 -15.43 21.96
C ARG A 373 -1.55 -14.42 22.83
N GLU A 374 -0.28 -14.18 22.53
CA GLU A 374 0.56 -13.16 23.19
C GLU A 374 0.01 -11.74 23.00
N HIS A 375 -0.84 -11.53 22.00
CA HIS A 375 -1.50 -10.26 21.68
C HIS A 375 -2.95 -10.20 22.19
N GLY A 376 -3.38 -11.13 23.06
CA GLY A 376 -4.73 -11.16 23.61
C GLY A 376 -5.79 -11.73 22.65
N TRP A 377 -5.40 -12.63 21.75
CA TRP A 377 -6.33 -13.32 20.85
C TRP A 377 -6.75 -14.68 21.42
N THR A 378 -7.99 -15.08 21.17
CA THR A 378 -8.52 -16.40 21.48
C THR A 378 -9.00 -17.08 20.20
N VAL A 379 -8.75 -18.37 20.06
CA VAL A 379 -9.23 -19.18 18.93
C VAL A 379 -10.22 -20.18 19.50
N ALA A 380 -11.42 -20.24 18.91
CA ALA A 380 -12.54 -21.09 19.34
C ALA A 380 -12.93 -22.09 18.27
#